data_AF-A0A843HHP0-F1
#
_entry.id   AF-A0A843HHP0-F1
#
_cell.length_a   1.000
_cell.length_b   1.000
_cell.length_c   1.000
_cell.angle_alpha   90.00
_cell.angle_beta   90.00
_cell.angle_gamma   90.00
#
_symmetry.space_group_name_H-M   'P 1'
#
loop_
_entity.id
_entity.type
_entity.pdbx_description
1 polymer ?
#
loop_
_entity_poly.entity_id
_entity_poly.type
_entity_poly.pdbx_seq_one_letter_code
_entity_poly.pdbx_strand_id
1 'polypeptide(L)' 'MNTIKNRINREGLNEVAWNILNGNKEDNSTFFFINKQSAYNNKFHINDVDLSPLGDIRVEIYDENIDELIDYIIN' A
#
# COMPACT_ATOMS: atom_id res chain seq x y z
N MET A 1 0.71 7.18 8.36
CA MET A 1 1.63 6.37 7.51
C MET A 1 2.48 5.38 8.29
N ASN A 2 2.97 5.70 9.49
CA ASN A 2 3.87 4.83 10.29
C ASN A 2 3.37 3.39 10.51
N THR A 3 2.06 3.20 10.73
CA THR A 3 1.48 1.86 10.89
C THR A 3 1.61 0.98 9.64
N ILE A 4 1.48 1.57 8.44
CA ILE A 4 1.57 0.85 7.17
C ILE A 4 3.03 0.50 6.89
N LYS A 5 3.92 1.49 7.01
CA LYS A 5 5.39 1.31 6.95
C LYS A 5 5.87 0.17 7.85
N ASN A 6 5.50 0.21 9.13
CA ASN A 6 5.91 -0.81 10.10
C ASN A 6 5.39 -2.21 9.73
N ARG A 7 4.19 -2.31 9.13
CA ARG A 7 3.63 -3.59 8.68
C ARG A 7 4.35 -4.12 7.44
N ILE A 8 4.59 -3.26 6.45
CA ILE A 8 5.35 -3.58 5.23
C ILE A 8 6.73 -4.13 5.60
N ASN A 9 7.46 -3.40 6.45
CA ASN A 9 8.79 -3.78 6.92
C ASN A 9 8.78 -5.09 7.73
N ARG A 10 7.83 -5.24 8.67
CA ARG A 10 7.75 -6.44 9.52
C ARG A 10 7.41 -7.70 8.74
N GLU A 11 6.61 -7.57 7.68
CA GLU A 11 6.11 -8.70 6.89
C GLU A 11 6.97 -8.97 5.64
N GLY A 12 8.06 -8.21 5.45
CA GLY A 12 9.01 -8.39 4.35
C GLY A 12 8.43 -8.04 2.99
N LEU A 13 7.44 -7.13 2.95
CA LEU A 13 6.68 -6.79 1.74
C LEU A 13 7.27 -5.61 0.97
N ASN A 14 8.50 -5.18 1.28
CA ASN A 14 9.10 -3.94 0.78
C ASN A 14 9.16 -3.91 -0.76
N GLU A 15 9.62 -4.99 -1.40
CA GLU A 15 9.69 -5.09 -2.86
C GLU A 15 8.30 -5.11 -3.51
N VAL A 16 7.35 -5.83 -2.91
CA VAL A 16 5.96 -5.89 -3.39
C VAL A 16 5.30 -4.51 -3.27
N ALA A 17 5.45 -3.85 -2.13
CA ALA A 17 4.95 -2.50 -1.91
C ALA A 17 5.59 -1.49 -2.87
N TRP A 18 6.89 -1.59 -3.13
CA TRP A 18 7.58 -0.76 -4.12
C TRP A 18 6.99 -0.92 -5.51
N ASN A 19 6.79 -2.16 -5.97
CA ASN A 19 6.22 -2.44 -7.28
C ASN A 19 4.79 -1.91 -7.40
N ILE A 20 3.95 -2.11 -6.38
CA ILE A 20 2.55 -1.64 -6.39
C ILE A 20 2.49 -0.12 -6.39
N LEU A 21 3.20 0.54 -5.47
CA LEU A 21 3.14 2.00 -5.30
C LEU A 21 3.73 2.74 -6.51
N ASN A 22 4.80 2.22 -7.12
CA ASN A 22 5.34 2.82 -8.34
C ASN A 22 4.52 2.49 -9.58
N GLY A 23 3.98 1.28 -9.69
CA GLY A 23 3.14 0.85 -10.81
C GLY A 23 1.82 1.63 -10.89
N ASN A 24 1.27 2.01 -9.74
CA ASN A 24 0.02 2.76 -9.62
C ASN A 24 0.21 4.28 -9.45
N LYS A 25 1.44 4.79 -9.62
CA LYS A 25 1.72 6.22 -9.47
C LYS A 25 1.08 7.01 -10.61
N GLU A 26 0.31 8.05 -10.25
CA GLU A 26 -0.30 9.00 -11.17
C GLU A 26 -0.05 10.43 -10.65
N ASP A 27 0.74 11.20 -11.40
CA ASP A 27 1.19 12.56 -11.04
C ASP A 27 1.74 12.66 -9.61
N ASN A 28 0.95 13.22 -8.69
CA ASN A 28 1.29 13.46 -7.29
C ASN A 28 0.59 12.47 -6.34
N SER A 29 0.18 11.32 -6.87
CA SER A 29 -0.59 10.33 -6.14
C SER A 29 -0.17 8.90 -6.45
N THR A 30 -0.52 7.97 -5.57
CA THR A 30 -0.51 6.53 -5.86
C THR A 30 -1.60 5.86 -5.04
N PHE A 31 -1.92 4.62 -5.38
CA PHE A 31 -2.89 3.84 -4.63
C PHE A 31 -2.50 2.38 -4.49
N PHE A 32 -3.08 1.75 -3.48
CA PHE A 32 -3.03 0.32 -3.27
C PHE A 32 -4.32 -0.15 -2.59
N PHE A 33 -4.53 -1.46 -2.58
CA PHE A 33 -5.70 -2.07 -1.95
C PHE A 33 -5.29 -2.84 -0.69
N ILE A 34 -6.09 -2.69 0.37
CA ILE A 34 -5.98 -3.50 1.60
C ILE A 34 -7.16 -4.45 1.66
N ASN A 35 -6.87 -5.74 1.81
CA ASN A 35 -7.91 -6.74 1.96
C ASN A 35 -8.68 -6.60 3.29
N LYS A 36 -9.99 -6.31 3.21
CA LYS A 36 -10.86 -6.12 4.39
C LYS A 36 -10.91 -7.34 5.32
N GLN A 37 -10.91 -8.55 4.76
CA GLN A 37 -11.02 -9.79 5.53
C GLN A 37 -9.73 -10.10 6.29
N SER A 38 -8.57 -9.80 5.68
CA SER A 38 -7.26 -9.89 6.33
C SER A 38 -7.10 -8.82 7.42
N ALA A 39 -7.53 -7.58 7.13
CA ALA A 39 -7.45 -6.47 8.08
C ALA A 39 -8.24 -6.75 9.37
N TYR A 40 -9.42 -7.37 9.26
CA TYR A 40 -10.23 -7.79 10.41
C TYR A 40 -9.51 -8.81 11.31
N ASN A 41 -8.65 -9.65 10.72
CA ASN A 41 -7.84 -10.66 11.41
C ASN A 41 -6.41 -10.18 11.71
N ASN A 42 -6.18 -8.86 11.73
CA ASN A 42 -4.88 -8.22 11.95
C ASN A 42 -3.76 -8.57 10.94
N LYS A 43 -4.08 -9.22 9.82
CA LYS A 43 -3.15 -9.52 8.72
C LYS A 43 -3.13 -8.40 7.69
N PHE A 44 -1.96 -8.05 7.16
CA PHE A 44 -1.82 -7.01 6.16
C PHE A 44 -1.57 -7.62 4.79
N HIS A 45 -2.56 -7.55 3.89
CA HIS A 45 -2.39 -7.95 2.50
C HIS A 45 -2.51 -6.69 1.64
N ILE A 46 -1.46 -6.44 0.85
CA ILE A 46 -1.39 -5.35 -0.12
C ILE A 46 -1.59 -5.91 -1.53
N ASN A 47 -2.52 -5.35 -2.28
CA ASN A 47 -2.80 -5.74 -3.66
C ASN A 47 -2.71 -4.51 -4.59
N ASP A 48 -2.33 -4.74 -5.84
CA ASP A 48 -2.39 -3.80 -6.96
C ASP A 48 -3.78 -3.71 -7.61
N VAL A 49 -4.61 -4.73 -7.41
CA VAL A 49 -5.98 -4.82 -7.95
C VAL A 49 -6.99 -5.22 -6.85
N ASP A 50 -8.26 -4.83 -7.04
CA ASP A 50 -9.36 -5.23 -6.13
C ASP A 50 -9.68 -6.72 -6.33
N LEU A 51 -9.28 -7.54 -5.36
CA LEU A 51 -9.39 -9.01 -5.46
C LEU A 51 -10.42 -9.61 -4.49
N SER A 52 -11.00 -8.80 -3.62
CA SER A 52 -11.91 -9.30 -2.58
C SER A 52 -13.36 -9.38 -3.05
N PRO A 53 -14.06 -10.51 -2.83
CA PRO A 53 -15.49 -10.64 -3.11
C PRO A 53 -16.37 -9.62 -2.34
N LEU A 54 -15.85 -9.04 -1.25
CA LEU A 54 -16.53 -8.03 -0.43
C LEU A 54 -15.98 -6.61 -0.65
N GLY A 55 -15.16 -6.45 -1.70
CA GLY A 55 -14.42 -5.24 -2.05
C GLY A 55 -13.25 -4.98 -1.10
N ASP A 56 -12.08 -4.66 -1.65
CA ASP A 56 -10.94 -4.21 -0.88
C ASP A 56 -11.13 -2.74 -0.39
N ILE A 57 -10.27 -2.29 0.51
CA ILE A 57 -10.14 -0.87 0.85
C ILE A 57 -9.13 -0.27 -0.11
N ARG A 58 -9.58 0.56 -1.06
CA ARG A 58 -8.67 1.40 -1.85
C ARG A 58 -8.11 2.49 -0.95
N VAL A 59 -6.80 2.52 -0.82
CA VAL A 59 -6.07 3.60 -0.15
C VAL A 59 -5.37 4.39 -1.23
N GLU A 60 -5.74 5.66 -1.34
CA GLU A 60 -5.10 6.61 -2.24
C GLU A 60 -4.34 7.62 -1.39
N ILE A 61 -3.11 7.89 -1.78
CA ILE A 61 -2.21 8.81 -1.10
C ILE A 61 -1.75 9.88 -2.06
N TYR A 62 -1.73 11.12 -1.58
CA TYR A 62 -1.36 12.31 -2.32
C TYR A 62 -0.22 13.01 -1.60
N ASP A 63 0.80 13.42 -2.35
CA ASP A 63 1.92 14.18 -1.83
C ASP A 63 2.54 15.03 -2.95
N GLU A 64 3.00 16.25 -2.63
CA GLU A 64 3.71 17.10 -3.58
C GLU A 64 5.00 16.45 -4.09
N ASN A 65 5.61 15.57 -3.28
CA ASN A 65 6.75 14.73 -3.63
C ASN A 65 6.43 13.25 -3.40
N ILE A 66 5.58 12.69 -4.27
CA ILE A 66 5.12 11.31 -4.16
C ILE A 66 6.26 10.29 -4.16
N ASP A 67 7.37 10.57 -4.84
CA ASP A 67 8.54 9.69 -4.88
C ASP A 67 9.25 9.60 -3.52
N GLU A 68 9.39 10.73 -2.82
CA GLU A 68 9.94 10.76 -1.45
C GLU A 68 9.00 10.08 -0.45
N LEU A 69 7.68 10.25 -0.62
CA LEU A 69 6.71 9.55 0.22
C LEU A 69 6.77 8.03 0.01
N ILE A 70 6.89 7.57 -1.24
CA ILE A 70 7.05 6.14 -1.57
C ILE A 70 8.32 5.59 -0.94
N ASP A 71 9.45 6.29 -1.08
CA ASP A 71 10.73 5.91 -0.46
C ASP A 71 10.61 5.83 1.08
N TYR A 72 9.94 6.81 1.69
CA TYR A 72 9.67 6.81 3.13
C TYR A 72 8.81 5.62 3.60
N ILE A 73 7.84 5.18 2.80
CA ILE A 73 6.96 4.06 3.14
C ILE A 73 7.72 2.72 3.12
N ILE A 74 8.68 2.58 2.21
CA ILE A 74 9.36 1.32 1.91
C ILE A 74 10.61 1.11 2.76
N ASN A 75 11.25 2.19 3.22
CA ASN A 75 12.44 2.14 4.07
C ASN A 75 12.13 2.57 5.51
#